data_AF-A0A9P6XB12-F1
#
_entry.id   AF-A0A9P6XB12-F1
#
_cell.length_a   1.000
_cell.length_b   1.000
_cell.length_c   1.000
_cell.angle_alpha   90.00
_cell.angle_beta   90.00
_cell.angle_gamma   90.00
#
_symmetry.space_group_name_H-M   'P 1'
#
loop_
_entity.id
_entity.type
_entity.pdbx_description
1 polymer ?
#
loop_
_entity_poly.entity_id
_entity_poly.type
_entity_poly.pdbx_seq_one_letter_code
_entity_poly.pdbx_strand_id
1 'polypeptide(L)'
;MDSKRWSSEIPKVAKDVPEQDTSYTMLPLRGDIEKRFDALLTTYQQLAETCLFTLRLEGRCHTMYYLEMAIRNGNYYLEDESFEPDPYIITLNTDLMELNDCVNASLPHKDELFVFDGLPDLISYLLINEATYIKKLNNNGIQKMIRNILALQQNLSNFVPLTQCAIMENAREYYQLYSIGSEGMVKSIHENGPKFTFDEYLVMLRLIHDINPDEGENESNEDSKAENSLKYSEWLRKLDEAMANFEN
;
A
#
# COMPACT_ATOMS: atom_id res chain seq x y z
N MET A 1 3.13 -28.59 19.31
CA MET A 1 3.04 -28.12 17.91
C MET A 1 3.41 -29.29 17.04
N ASP A 2 2.41 -30.12 16.76
CA ASP A 2 2.55 -31.43 16.17
C ASP A 2 2.85 -31.33 14.67
N SER A 3 4.06 -31.73 14.29
CA SER A 3 4.47 -31.93 12.91
C SER A 3 3.64 -33.09 12.35
N LYS A 4 2.70 -32.79 11.45
CA LYS A 4 1.91 -33.79 10.72
C LYS A 4 2.87 -34.66 9.90
N ARG A 5 3.22 -35.82 10.44
CA ARG A 5 3.87 -36.92 9.72
C ARG A 5 2.94 -37.41 8.62
N TRP A 6 3.27 -37.12 7.38
CA TRP A 6 2.54 -37.60 6.19
C TRP A 6 2.56 -39.14 6.02
N SER A 7 3.29 -39.88 6.86
CA SER A 7 3.40 -41.34 6.79
C SER A 7 2.36 -42.12 7.61
N SER A 8 1.46 -41.48 8.36
CA SER A 8 0.60 -42.19 9.33
C SER A 8 -0.92 -42.11 9.16
N GLU A 9 -1.48 -41.39 8.19
CA GLU A 9 -2.94 -41.34 8.00
C GLU A 9 -3.37 -42.03 6.71
N ILE A 10 -3.71 -43.32 6.83
CA ILE A 10 -4.39 -44.10 5.79
C ILE A 10 -5.90 -44.01 6.07
N PRO A 11 -6.72 -43.47 5.16
CA PRO A 11 -8.16 -43.67 5.20
C PRO A 11 -8.43 -45.16 4.93
N LYS A 12 -9.12 -45.84 5.85
CA LYS A 12 -9.65 -47.19 5.60
C LYS A 12 -10.67 -47.10 4.46
N VAL A 13 -10.23 -47.40 3.23
CA VAL A 13 -11.11 -47.51 2.06
C VAL A 13 -12.05 -48.69 2.27
N ALA A 14 -13.35 -48.40 2.27
CA ALA A 14 -14.40 -49.42 2.26
C ALA A 14 -14.30 -50.25 0.98
N LYS A 15 -14.46 -51.57 1.15
CA LYS A 15 -14.44 -52.56 0.06
C LYS A 15 -15.51 -52.23 -0.98
N ASP A 16 -15.10 -52.27 -2.25
CA ASP A 16 -15.87 -52.51 -3.48
C ASP A 16 -15.67 -51.44 -4.57
N VAL A 17 -14.51 -51.46 -5.25
CA VAL A 17 -14.31 -50.94 -6.61
C VAL A 17 -13.31 -51.85 -7.36
N PRO A 18 -13.52 -52.18 -8.65
CA PRO A 18 -12.68 -53.15 -9.38
C PRO A 18 -11.28 -52.62 -9.68
N GLU A 19 -10.29 -53.50 -9.56
CA GLU A 19 -8.85 -53.30 -9.76
C GLU A 19 -8.51 -52.64 -11.11
N GLN A 20 -8.14 -51.37 -11.06
CA GLN A 20 -7.12 -50.83 -11.95
C GLN A 20 -5.90 -50.55 -11.07
N ASP A 21 -4.81 -51.27 -11.33
CA ASP A 21 -3.51 -51.19 -10.67
C ASP A 21 -2.97 -49.75 -10.68
N THR A 22 -3.46 -48.94 -9.75
CA THR A 22 -2.73 -47.76 -9.29
C THR A 22 -1.82 -48.26 -8.19
N SER A 23 -0.78 -49.00 -8.59
CA SER A 23 0.30 -49.33 -7.68
C SER A 23 0.84 -48.01 -7.17
N TYR A 24 0.51 -47.64 -5.94
CA TYR A 24 1.22 -46.60 -5.23
C TYR A 24 2.65 -47.12 -5.12
N THR A 25 3.52 -46.67 -6.01
CA THR A 25 4.94 -47.03 -6.04
C THR A 25 5.57 -46.38 -4.82
N MET A 26 5.40 -47.00 -3.66
CA MET A 26 6.05 -46.59 -2.43
C MET A 26 7.52 -46.88 -2.62
N LEU A 27 8.31 -45.82 -2.87
CA LEU A 27 9.77 -45.91 -2.96
C LEU A 27 10.25 -46.47 -1.61
N PRO A 28 10.84 -47.68 -1.54
CA PRO A 28 11.28 -48.26 -0.28
C PRO A 28 12.59 -47.59 0.14
N LEU A 29 12.51 -46.33 0.54
CA LEU A 29 13.59 -45.57 1.13
C LEU A 29 13.78 -46.11 2.56
N ARG A 30 14.91 -46.77 2.82
CA ARG A 30 15.27 -47.24 4.17
C ARG A 30 16.53 -46.55 4.65
N GLY A 31 16.53 -46.17 5.93
CA GLY A 31 17.73 -45.75 6.67
C GLY A 31 18.26 -44.38 6.27
N ASP A 32 19.54 -44.29 5.94
CA ASP A 32 20.20 -43.00 5.68
C ASP A 32 19.72 -42.31 4.39
N ILE A 33 19.15 -43.05 3.45
CA ILE A 33 18.63 -42.50 2.18
C ILE A 33 17.30 -41.76 2.41
N GLU A 34 16.44 -42.28 3.30
CA GLU A 34 15.19 -41.61 3.73
C GLU A 34 15.51 -40.25 4.37
N LYS A 35 16.45 -40.23 5.32
CA LYS A 35 16.90 -38.98 5.96
C LYS A 35 17.48 -37.96 4.99
N ARG A 36 18.25 -38.43 3.99
CA ARG A 36 18.81 -37.54 2.95
C ARG A 36 17.73 -37.00 2.02
N PHE A 37 16.72 -37.81 1.69
CA PHE A 37 15.59 -37.38 0.87
C PHE A 37 14.74 -36.34 1.60
N ASP A 38 14.43 -36.55 2.88
CA ASP A 38 13.70 -35.57 3.70
C ASP A 38 14.48 -34.25 3.85
N ALA A 39 15.81 -34.34 4.07
CA ALA A 39 16.67 -33.18 4.12
C ALA A 39 16.64 -32.40 2.78
N LEU A 40 16.71 -33.11 1.66
CA LEU A 40 16.64 -32.50 0.33
C LEU A 40 15.29 -31.82 0.09
N LEU A 41 14.18 -32.48 0.45
CA LEU A 41 12.84 -31.90 0.34
C LEU A 41 12.73 -30.61 1.17
N THR A 42 13.25 -30.64 2.39
CA THR A 42 13.29 -29.46 3.27
C THR A 42 14.09 -28.32 2.64
N THR A 43 15.25 -28.59 2.03
CA THR A 43 16.04 -27.56 1.35
C THR A 43 15.33 -26.95 0.14
N TYR A 44 14.58 -27.75 -0.64
CA TYR A 44 13.79 -27.24 -1.75
C TYR A 44 12.61 -26.39 -1.28
N GLN A 45 11.96 -26.78 -0.18
CA GLN A 45 10.91 -25.98 0.44
C GLN A 45 11.43 -24.62 0.92
N GLN A 46 12.57 -24.60 1.62
CA GLN A 46 13.22 -23.35 2.06
C GLN A 46 13.60 -22.45 0.89
N LEU A 47 14.10 -23.04 -0.21
CA LEU A 47 14.41 -22.28 -1.41
C LEU A 47 13.14 -21.69 -2.04
N ALA A 48 12.06 -22.47 -2.15
CA ALA A 48 10.79 -21.99 -2.68
C ALA A 48 10.22 -20.84 -1.84
N GLU A 49 10.24 -20.96 -0.52
CA GLU A 49 9.84 -19.89 0.40
C GLU A 49 10.70 -18.64 0.20
N THR A 50 12.03 -18.80 0.10
CA THR A 50 12.95 -17.68 -0.14
C THR A 50 12.64 -16.96 -1.45
N CYS A 51 12.36 -17.70 -2.53
CA CYS A 51 11.95 -17.13 -3.80
C CYS A 51 10.63 -16.37 -3.67
N LEU A 52 9.63 -16.93 -2.98
CA LEU A 52 8.34 -16.26 -2.76
C LEU A 52 8.51 -14.95 -1.99
N PHE A 53 9.28 -14.95 -0.89
CA PHE A 53 9.56 -13.72 -0.14
C PHE A 53 10.34 -12.70 -0.98
N THR A 54 11.25 -13.14 -1.84
CA THR A 54 12.00 -12.26 -2.73
C THR A 54 11.08 -11.58 -3.75
N LEU A 55 10.15 -12.33 -4.37
CA LEU A 55 9.13 -11.76 -5.27
C LEU A 55 8.22 -10.76 -4.53
N ARG A 56 7.80 -11.13 -3.31
CA ARG A 56 6.99 -10.29 -2.43
C ARG A 56 7.69 -8.97 -2.08
N LEU A 57 9.01 -9.02 -1.89
CA LEU A 57 9.85 -7.87 -1.58
C LEU A 57 10.07 -6.99 -2.82
N GLU A 58 10.36 -7.59 -3.96
CA GLU A 58 10.57 -6.90 -5.22
C GLU A 58 9.38 -5.99 -5.56
N GLY A 59 8.15 -6.53 -5.57
CA GLY A 59 6.95 -5.74 -5.85
C GLY A 59 6.74 -4.56 -4.89
N ARG A 60 7.13 -4.70 -3.61
CA ARG A 60 7.11 -3.60 -2.63
C ARG A 60 8.19 -2.56 -2.91
N CYS A 61 9.40 -2.98 -3.26
CA CYS A 61 10.50 -2.08 -3.58
C CYS A 61 10.17 -1.21 -4.80
N HIS A 62 9.64 -1.80 -5.87
CA HIS A 62 9.15 -1.05 -7.04
C HIS A 62 8.09 -0.03 -6.64
N THR A 63 7.11 -0.47 -5.85
CA THR A 63 6.03 0.39 -5.35
C THR A 63 6.56 1.58 -4.55
N MET A 64 7.45 1.34 -3.58
CA MET A 64 8.09 2.40 -2.78
C MET A 64 8.84 3.39 -3.68
N TYR A 65 9.70 2.89 -4.56
CA TYR A 65 10.51 3.73 -5.44
C TYR A 65 9.65 4.65 -6.32
N TYR A 66 8.70 4.09 -7.07
CA TYR A 66 7.91 4.88 -8.02
C TYR A 66 6.93 5.83 -7.32
N LEU A 67 6.33 5.44 -6.19
CA LEU A 67 5.50 6.35 -5.40
C LEU A 67 6.31 7.50 -4.82
N GLU A 68 7.50 7.23 -4.28
CA GLU A 68 8.39 8.30 -3.81
C GLU A 68 8.75 9.26 -4.96
N MET A 69 9.06 8.75 -6.16
CA MET A 69 9.32 9.60 -7.32
C MET A 69 8.08 10.42 -7.73
N ALA A 70 6.90 9.80 -7.77
CA ALA A 70 5.65 10.46 -8.13
C ALA A 70 5.27 11.57 -7.13
N ILE A 71 5.52 11.37 -5.83
CA ILE A 71 5.09 12.31 -4.79
C ILE A 71 6.14 13.39 -4.55
N ARG A 72 7.42 13.02 -4.43
CA ARG A 72 8.51 13.95 -4.09
C ARG A 72 8.97 14.77 -5.29
N ASN A 73 8.99 14.17 -6.49
CA ASN A 73 9.45 14.85 -7.71
C ASN A 73 8.27 15.31 -8.59
N GLY A 74 7.05 14.88 -8.29
CA GLY A 74 5.85 15.28 -9.03
C GLY A 74 5.46 16.74 -8.77
N ASN A 75 4.95 17.41 -9.79
CA ASN A 75 4.31 18.71 -9.63
C ASN A 75 2.82 18.54 -9.30
N TYR A 76 2.41 19.06 -8.14
CA TYR A 76 1.01 19.11 -7.67
C TYR A 76 0.49 20.55 -7.49
N TYR A 77 1.23 21.53 -8.01
CA TYR A 77 0.75 22.90 -8.15
C TYR A 77 0.62 23.20 -9.65
N LEU A 78 -0.58 22.94 -10.18
CA LEU A 78 -0.84 22.96 -11.62
C LEU A 78 -1.73 24.15 -12.00
N GLU A 79 -1.37 24.89 -13.05
CA GLU A 79 -2.22 25.95 -13.59
C GLU A 79 -3.49 25.37 -14.24
N ASP A 80 -3.32 24.30 -15.00
CA ASP A 80 -4.40 23.58 -15.68
C ASP A 80 -4.65 22.20 -15.08
N GLU A 81 -5.84 21.66 -15.34
CA GLU A 81 -6.19 20.30 -14.92
C GLU A 81 -5.45 19.24 -15.75
N SER A 82 -4.74 18.33 -15.07
CA SER A 82 -4.11 17.16 -15.71
C SER A 82 -5.09 15.99 -15.79
N PHE A 83 -5.43 15.54 -16.99
CA PHE A 83 -6.31 14.38 -17.20
C PHE A 83 -5.60 13.03 -17.09
N GLU A 84 -4.28 13.02 -17.12
CA GLU A 84 -3.47 11.80 -17.04
C GLU A 84 -2.87 11.62 -15.63
N PRO A 85 -2.71 10.36 -15.18
CA PRO A 85 -1.91 10.04 -14.00
C PRO A 85 -0.45 10.46 -14.18
N ASP A 86 0.28 10.56 -13.07
CA ASP A 86 1.71 10.82 -13.11
C ASP A 86 2.46 9.70 -13.88
N PRO A 87 3.46 10.03 -14.73
CA PRO A 87 4.18 9.03 -15.51
C PRO A 87 4.78 7.91 -14.66
N TYR A 88 5.28 8.20 -13.44
CA TYR A 88 5.82 7.17 -12.55
C TYR A 88 4.75 6.20 -12.05
N ILE A 89 3.50 6.65 -11.91
CA ILE A 89 2.35 5.80 -11.56
C ILE A 89 1.98 4.89 -12.74
N ILE A 90 2.05 5.42 -13.97
CA ILE A 90 1.81 4.64 -15.18
C ILE A 90 2.86 3.53 -15.30
N THR A 91 4.14 3.86 -15.14
CA THR A 91 5.23 2.87 -15.16
C THR A 91 5.07 1.84 -14.05
N LEU A 92 4.78 2.24 -12.81
CA LEU A 92 4.52 1.30 -11.72
C LEU A 92 3.39 0.33 -12.05
N ASN A 93 2.28 0.82 -12.61
CA ASN A 93 1.16 -0.02 -13.01
C ASN A 93 1.53 -1.04 -14.10
N THR A 94 2.40 -0.65 -15.03
CA THR A 94 2.95 -1.58 -16.04
C THR A 94 3.83 -2.63 -15.38
N ASP A 95 4.80 -2.23 -14.55
CA ASP A 95 5.74 -3.13 -13.89
C ASP A 95 5.02 -4.13 -12.97
N LEU A 96 4.00 -3.69 -12.23
CA LEU A 96 3.19 -4.57 -11.37
C LEU A 96 2.37 -5.58 -12.17
N MET A 97 1.84 -5.19 -13.33
CA MET A 97 1.11 -6.10 -14.21
C MET A 97 2.04 -7.14 -14.83
N GLU A 98 3.24 -6.74 -15.28
CA GLU A 98 4.24 -7.66 -15.80
C GLU A 98 4.70 -8.67 -14.73
N LEU A 99 4.89 -8.19 -13.49
CA LEU A 99 5.20 -9.05 -12.36
C LEU A 99 4.05 -10.03 -12.07
N ASN A 100 2.80 -9.54 -12.09
CA ASN A 100 1.62 -10.38 -11.92
C ASN A 100 1.52 -11.48 -12.99
N ASP A 101 1.72 -11.14 -14.26
CA ASP A 101 1.65 -12.10 -15.35
C ASP A 101 2.71 -13.21 -15.18
N CYS A 102 3.92 -12.84 -14.77
CA CYS A 102 4.99 -13.79 -14.47
C CYS A 102 4.67 -14.69 -13.26
N VAL A 103 4.11 -14.11 -12.20
CA VAL A 103 3.68 -14.83 -10.98
C VAL A 103 2.55 -15.80 -11.28
N ASN A 104 1.51 -15.36 -11.98
CA ASN A 104 0.36 -16.18 -12.37
C ASN A 104 0.73 -17.32 -13.33
N ALA A 105 1.71 -17.10 -14.21
CA ALA A 105 2.19 -18.17 -15.10
C ALA A 105 3.05 -19.23 -14.38
N SER A 106 3.64 -18.89 -13.24
CA SER A 106 4.69 -19.71 -12.60
C SER A 106 4.28 -20.36 -11.28
N LEU A 107 3.28 -19.81 -10.59
CA LEU A 107 2.95 -20.17 -9.22
C LEU A 107 1.49 -20.64 -9.08
N PRO A 108 1.17 -21.44 -8.05
CA PRO A 108 -0.22 -21.73 -7.69
C PRO A 108 -0.91 -20.47 -7.13
N HIS A 109 -2.22 -20.38 -7.32
CA HIS A 109 -3.04 -19.24 -6.89
C HIS A 109 -2.82 -18.78 -5.43
N LYS A 110 -2.61 -19.70 -4.49
CA LYS A 110 -2.35 -19.34 -3.08
C LYS A 110 -1.07 -18.51 -2.92
N ASP A 111 -0.03 -18.86 -3.67
CA ASP A 111 1.27 -18.21 -3.60
C ASP A 111 1.26 -16.91 -4.40
N GLU A 112 0.47 -16.82 -5.48
CA GLU A 112 0.20 -15.57 -6.19
C GLU A 112 -0.40 -14.50 -5.25
N LEU A 113 -1.45 -14.88 -4.51
CA LEU A 113 -2.07 -14.00 -3.52
C LEU A 113 -1.06 -13.57 -2.45
N PHE A 114 -0.19 -14.49 -2.02
CA PHE A 114 0.85 -14.18 -1.04
C PHE A 114 1.86 -13.14 -1.54
N VAL A 115 2.21 -13.13 -2.83
CA VAL A 115 3.16 -12.14 -3.39
C VAL A 115 2.63 -10.71 -3.25
N PHE A 116 1.35 -10.49 -3.53
CA PHE A 116 0.73 -9.15 -3.56
C PHE A 116 -0.05 -8.78 -2.29
N ASP A 117 -0.21 -9.71 -1.36
CA ASP A 117 -0.91 -9.48 -0.10
C ASP A 117 -0.31 -8.29 0.67
N GLY A 118 -1.16 -7.39 1.16
CA GLY A 118 -0.78 -6.18 1.90
C GLY A 118 -0.10 -5.10 1.04
N LEU A 119 -0.09 -5.24 -0.29
CA LEU A 119 0.38 -4.19 -1.19
C LEU A 119 -0.53 -2.95 -1.20
N PRO A 120 -1.87 -3.06 -1.20
CA PRO A 120 -2.76 -1.89 -1.09
C PRO A 120 -2.53 -1.09 0.21
N ASP A 121 -2.29 -1.77 1.33
CA ASP A 121 -1.97 -1.14 2.60
C ASP A 121 -0.68 -0.32 2.52
N LEU A 122 0.38 -0.90 1.93
CA LEU A 122 1.65 -0.20 1.72
C LEU A 122 1.46 1.04 0.84
N ILE A 123 0.71 0.91 -0.26
CA ILE A 123 0.43 2.03 -1.17
C ILE A 123 -0.33 3.14 -0.44
N SER A 124 -1.38 2.78 0.30
CA SER A 124 -2.16 3.75 1.09
C SER A 124 -1.29 4.45 2.14
N TYR A 125 -0.45 3.70 2.85
CA TYR A 125 0.49 4.25 3.83
C TYR A 125 1.48 5.23 3.17
N LEU A 126 2.10 4.86 2.06
CA LEU A 126 3.07 5.71 1.35
C LEU A 126 2.41 6.98 0.84
N LEU A 127 1.22 6.90 0.24
CA LEU A 127 0.49 8.07 -0.25
C LEU A 127 0.24 9.08 0.87
N ILE A 128 -0.13 8.62 2.07
CA ILE A 128 -0.41 9.51 3.21
C ILE A 128 0.89 10.05 3.81
N ASN A 129 1.85 9.17 4.11
CA ASN A 129 3.09 9.52 4.80
C ASN A 129 4.01 10.41 3.93
N GLU A 130 4.13 10.10 2.64
CA GLU A 130 4.97 10.86 1.72
C GLU A 130 4.38 12.22 1.35
N ALA A 131 3.11 12.49 1.68
CA ALA A 131 2.51 13.81 1.48
C ALA A 131 3.27 14.92 2.20
N THR A 132 4.04 14.60 3.23
CA THR A 132 4.90 15.57 3.92
C THR A 132 5.97 16.20 3.00
N TYR A 133 6.35 15.51 1.92
CA TYR A 133 7.35 16.00 0.96
C TYR A 133 6.75 16.82 -0.19
N ILE A 134 5.42 16.92 -0.27
CA ILE A 134 4.76 17.77 -1.26
C ILE A 134 5.04 19.23 -0.88
N LYS A 135 5.67 19.98 -1.79
CA LYS A 135 6.04 21.38 -1.55
C LYS A 135 4.84 22.32 -1.61
N LYS A 136 4.06 22.19 -2.69
CA LYS A 136 2.86 23.00 -2.95
C LYS A 136 1.77 22.11 -3.55
N LEU A 137 0.54 22.39 -3.16
CA LEU A 137 -0.63 21.65 -3.57
C LEU A 137 -1.74 22.64 -3.89
N ASN A 138 -2.46 22.44 -4.99
CA ASN A 138 -3.67 23.18 -5.30
C ASN A 138 -4.80 22.23 -5.71
N ASN A 139 -5.98 22.77 -6.02
CA ASN A 139 -7.14 21.95 -6.38
C ASN A 139 -6.87 21.04 -7.59
N ASN A 140 -6.15 21.54 -8.60
CA ASN A 140 -5.76 20.74 -9.77
C ASN A 140 -4.79 19.61 -9.38
N GLY A 141 -3.85 19.89 -8.47
CA GLY A 141 -2.97 18.89 -7.87
C GLY A 141 -3.70 17.81 -7.09
N ILE A 142 -4.74 18.17 -6.33
CA ILE A 142 -5.61 17.19 -5.68
C ILE A 142 -6.27 16.30 -6.72
N GLN A 143 -6.84 16.86 -7.80
CA GLN A 143 -7.44 16.04 -8.85
C GLN A 143 -6.41 15.09 -9.49
N LYS A 144 -5.18 15.55 -9.74
CA LYS A 144 -4.08 14.69 -10.19
C LYS A 144 -3.78 13.57 -9.19
N MET A 145 -3.72 13.88 -7.89
CA MET A 145 -3.48 12.88 -6.85
C MET A 145 -4.61 11.85 -6.76
N ILE A 146 -5.87 12.29 -6.80
CA ILE A 146 -7.02 11.38 -6.83
C ILE A 146 -6.96 10.46 -8.07
N ARG A 147 -6.57 10.99 -9.23
CA ARG A 147 -6.34 10.18 -10.45
C ARG A 147 -5.24 9.14 -10.24
N ASN A 148 -4.11 9.50 -9.63
CA ASN A 148 -3.05 8.56 -9.29
C ASN A 148 -3.57 7.41 -8.42
N ILE A 149 -4.32 7.73 -7.36
CA ILE A 149 -4.88 6.74 -6.43
C ILE A 149 -5.85 5.79 -7.17
N LEU A 150 -6.75 6.34 -7.99
CA LEU A 150 -7.70 5.54 -8.76
C LEU A 150 -7.01 4.65 -9.79
N ALA A 151 -5.97 5.15 -10.46
CA ALA A 151 -5.19 4.37 -11.43
C ALA A 151 -4.50 3.17 -10.75
N LEU A 152 -3.90 3.38 -9.58
CA LEU A 152 -3.31 2.30 -8.78
C LEU A 152 -4.38 1.30 -8.30
N GLN A 153 -5.49 1.79 -7.76
CA GLN A 153 -6.56 0.95 -7.25
C GLN A 153 -7.17 0.07 -8.35
N GLN A 154 -7.40 0.65 -9.55
CA GLN A 154 -7.89 -0.09 -10.71
C GLN A 154 -6.88 -1.15 -11.17
N ASN A 155 -5.58 -0.82 -11.19
CA ASN A 155 -4.53 -1.77 -11.56
C ASN A 155 -4.48 -2.97 -10.61
N LEU A 156 -4.41 -2.72 -9.30
CA LEU A 156 -4.38 -3.77 -8.28
C LEU A 156 -5.64 -4.65 -8.29
N SER A 157 -6.81 -4.07 -8.60
CA SER A 157 -8.07 -4.82 -8.63
C SER A 157 -8.09 -6.00 -9.62
N ASN A 158 -7.15 -6.05 -10.57
CA ASN A 158 -6.99 -7.16 -11.50
C ASN A 158 -6.43 -8.43 -10.83
N PHE A 159 -5.65 -8.31 -9.76
CA PHE A 159 -4.92 -9.44 -9.16
C PHE A 159 -4.91 -9.47 -7.62
N VAL A 160 -5.37 -8.40 -6.96
CA VAL A 160 -5.52 -8.32 -5.51
C VAL A 160 -7.01 -8.39 -5.13
N PRO A 161 -7.38 -9.10 -4.04
CA PRO A 161 -8.77 -9.13 -3.58
C PRO A 161 -9.34 -7.74 -3.33
N LEU A 162 -10.57 -7.50 -3.82
CA LEU A 162 -11.26 -6.21 -3.69
C LEU A 162 -11.39 -5.71 -2.25
N THR A 163 -11.48 -6.64 -1.28
CA THR A 163 -11.52 -6.30 0.15
C THR A 163 -10.24 -5.62 0.64
N GLN A 164 -9.08 -5.98 0.10
CA GLN A 164 -7.82 -5.29 0.41
C GLN A 164 -7.73 -3.96 -0.35
N CYS A 165 -8.15 -3.92 -1.62
CA CYS A 165 -8.14 -2.69 -2.42
C CYS A 165 -9.04 -1.58 -1.83
N ALA A 166 -10.06 -1.94 -1.05
CA ALA A 166 -10.93 -0.98 -0.37
C ALA A 166 -10.18 -0.11 0.66
N ILE A 167 -9.03 -0.56 1.18
CA ILE A 167 -8.22 0.18 2.17
C ILE A 167 -7.65 1.47 1.57
N MET A 168 -7.39 1.49 0.25
CA MET A 168 -6.92 2.67 -0.46
C MET A 168 -7.92 3.83 -0.45
N GLU A 169 -9.17 3.58 -0.06
CA GLU A 169 -10.14 4.64 0.23
C GLU A 169 -9.61 5.62 1.29
N ASN A 170 -8.86 5.12 2.28
CA ASN A 170 -8.29 5.95 3.35
C ASN A 170 -7.35 7.03 2.78
N ALA A 171 -6.49 6.66 1.81
CA ALA A 171 -5.63 7.63 1.13
C ALA A 171 -6.45 8.65 0.32
N ARG A 172 -7.57 8.22 -0.30
CA ARG A 172 -8.46 9.14 -1.01
C ARG A 172 -9.13 10.13 -0.07
N GLU A 173 -9.68 9.65 1.04
CA GLU A 173 -10.28 10.48 2.09
C GLU A 173 -9.27 11.48 2.67
N TYR A 174 -8.01 11.07 2.84
CA TYR A 174 -6.94 11.95 3.31
C TYR A 174 -6.72 13.16 2.40
N TYR A 175 -6.59 12.96 1.09
CA TYR A 175 -6.42 14.07 0.15
C TYR A 175 -7.70 14.91 -0.04
N GLN A 176 -8.88 14.33 0.21
CA GLN A 176 -10.13 15.09 0.23
C GLN A 176 -10.21 16.09 1.40
N LEU A 177 -9.41 15.92 2.46
CA LEU A 177 -9.30 16.90 3.56
C LEU A 177 -8.85 18.28 3.04
N TYR A 178 -8.00 18.30 2.02
CA TYR A 178 -7.59 19.55 1.38
C TYR A 178 -8.79 20.29 0.76
N SER A 179 -9.69 19.56 0.09
CA SER A 179 -10.85 20.15 -0.60
C SER A 179 -11.90 20.71 0.35
N ILE A 180 -12.10 20.10 1.52
CA ILE A 180 -13.02 20.61 2.55
C ILE A 180 -12.40 21.76 3.37
N GLY A 181 -11.08 21.90 3.34
CA GLY A 181 -10.33 22.94 4.04
C GLY A 181 -10.24 22.74 5.56
N SER A 182 -9.54 23.67 6.23
CA SER A 182 -9.22 23.59 7.66
C SER A 182 -10.46 23.52 8.55
N GLU A 183 -11.52 24.27 8.22
CA GLU A 183 -12.79 24.24 8.97
C GLU A 183 -13.51 22.90 8.81
N GLY A 184 -13.63 22.41 7.58
CA GLY A 184 -14.27 21.13 7.29
C GLY A 184 -13.53 19.97 7.96
N MET A 185 -12.20 20.02 7.98
CA MET A 185 -11.35 19.04 8.64
C MET A 185 -11.59 18.99 10.14
N VAL A 186 -11.52 20.12 10.84
CA VAL A 186 -11.77 20.18 12.29
C VAL A 186 -13.20 19.74 12.62
N LYS A 187 -14.18 20.16 11.82
CA LYS A 187 -15.58 19.73 12.00
C LYS A 187 -15.74 18.21 11.82
N SER A 188 -15.09 17.63 10.82
CA SER A 188 -15.11 16.18 10.58
C SER A 188 -14.56 15.40 11.77
N ILE A 189 -13.50 15.90 12.41
CA ILE A 189 -12.92 15.30 13.63
C ILE A 189 -13.93 15.37 14.78
N HIS A 190 -14.61 16.50 14.98
CA HIS A 190 -15.62 16.63 16.04
C HIS A 190 -16.84 15.72 15.84
N GLU A 191 -17.30 15.54 14.59
CA GLU A 191 -18.51 14.77 14.28
C GLU A 191 -18.25 13.26 14.20
N ASN A 192 -17.13 12.84 13.61
CA ASN A 192 -16.86 11.44 13.28
C ASN A 192 -15.68 10.84 14.07
N GLY A 193 -14.96 11.66 14.85
CA GLY A 193 -13.69 11.28 15.47
C GLY A 193 -12.50 11.40 14.51
N PRO A 194 -11.27 11.35 15.03
CA PRO A 194 -10.06 11.43 14.23
C PRO A 194 -9.85 10.12 13.45
N LYS A 195 -9.76 10.24 12.11
CA LYS A 195 -9.43 9.12 11.21
C LYS A 195 -7.93 8.98 10.97
N PHE A 196 -7.21 10.10 11.05
CA PHE A 196 -5.77 10.20 10.81
C PHE A 196 -5.06 10.63 12.09
N THR A 197 -3.74 10.48 12.10
CA THR A 197 -2.88 10.94 13.19
C THR A 197 -2.77 12.47 13.20
N PHE A 198 -2.35 13.03 14.33
CA PHE A 198 -2.12 14.47 14.46
C PHE A 198 -1.11 14.98 13.41
N ASP A 199 -0.01 14.25 13.20
CA ASP A 199 1.03 14.61 12.24
C ASP A 199 0.51 14.61 10.79
N GLU A 200 -0.36 13.68 10.43
CA GLU A 200 -1.00 13.64 9.10
C GLU A 200 -1.95 14.83 8.89
N TYR A 201 -2.77 15.17 9.89
CA TYR A 201 -3.59 16.39 9.83
C TYR A 201 -2.75 17.66 9.76
N LEU A 202 -1.61 17.69 10.46
CA LEU A 202 -0.69 18.82 10.43
C LEU A 202 -0.10 19.05 9.03
N VAL A 203 0.28 17.97 8.33
CA VAL A 203 0.76 18.03 6.95
C VAL A 203 -0.31 18.62 6.03
N MET A 204 -1.56 18.17 6.15
CA MET A 204 -2.65 18.72 5.34
C MET A 204 -2.94 20.19 5.66
N LEU A 205 -2.95 20.57 6.94
CA LEU A 205 -3.14 21.96 7.35
C LEU A 205 -2.05 22.87 6.78
N ARG A 206 -0.80 22.39 6.82
CA ARG A 206 0.35 23.08 6.24
C ARG A 206 0.20 23.29 4.74
N LEU A 207 -0.26 22.27 4.02
CA LEU A 207 -0.50 22.35 2.57
C LEU A 207 -1.65 23.32 2.23
N ILE A 208 -2.73 23.33 3.01
CA ILE A 208 -3.88 24.24 2.81
C ILE A 208 -3.47 25.71 2.96
N HIS A 209 -2.58 26.02 3.90
CA HIS A 209 -2.12 27.38 4.18
C HIS A 209 -0.82 27.78 3.44
N ASP A 210 -0.31 26.93 2.54
CA ASP A 210 0.94 27.11 1.77
C ASP A 210 2.15 27.48 2.65
N ILE A 211 2.31 26.81 3.78
CA ILE A 211 3.43 27.04 4.72
C ILE A 211 4.54 26.05 4.43
N ASN A 212 5.56 26.50 3.71
CA ASN A 212 6.71 25.65 3.41
C ASN A 212 7.87 25.95 4.37
N PRO A 213 8.35 24.97 5.18
CA PRO A 213 9.47 25.18 6.10
C PRO A 213 10.81 25.39 5.38
N ASP A 214 10.93 24.95 4.11
CA ASP A 214 12.17 24.95 3.34
C ASP A 214 12.30 26.14 2.37
N GLU A 215 11.28 27.01 2.30
CA GLU A 215 11.36 28.28 1.59
C GLU A 215 12.05 29.33 2.47
N GLY A 216 13.39 29.29 2.43
CA GLY A 216 14.22 30.41 2.85
C GLY A 216 13.76 31.71 2.19
N GLU A 217 13.81 32.79 2.98
CA GLU A 217 13.55 34.19 2.65
C GLU A 217 13.86 34.53 1.18
N ASN A 218 12.89 34.40 0.29
CA ASN A 218 12.95 34.96 -1.05
C ASN A 218 11.66 35.72 -1.33
N GLU A 219 11.88 37.00 -1.61
CA GLU A 219 10.99 38.14 -1.52
C GLU A 219 9.85 38.09 -2.54
N SER A 220 8.63 38.41 -2.08
CA SER A 220 7.65 39.26 -2.81
C SER A 220 6.26 39.38 -2.15
N ASN A 221 5.93 38.62 -1.09
CA ASN A 221 4.61 38.70 -0.42
C ASN A 221 4.68 38.49 1.11
N GLU A 222 5.38 39.37 1.84
CA GLU A 222 5.50 39.26 3.31
C GLU A 222 4.13 39.37 4.03
N ASP A 223 3.24 40.26 3.57
CA ASP A 223 1.92 40.46 4.18
C ASP A 223 1.01 39.21 4.06
N SER A 224 0.94 38.61 2.87
CA SER A 224 0.14 37.39 2.64
C SER A 224 0.69 36.19 3.40
N LYS A 225 2.02 36.11 3.57
CA LYS A 225 2.68 35.02 4.30
C LYS A 225 2.46 35.17 5.81
N ALA A 226 2.47 36.39 6.34
CA ALA A 226 2.14 36.69 7.72
C ALA A 226 0.66 36.35 8.04
N GLU A 227 -0.27 36.71 7.14
CA GLU A 227 -1.68 36.37 7.30
C GLU A 227 -1.93 34.86 7.27
N ASN A 228 -1.26 34.13 6.37
CA ASN A 228 -1.35 32.67 6.29
C ASN A 228 -0.75 31.99 7.53
N SER A 229 0.36 32.51 8.06
CA SER A 229 0.99 32.00 9.28
C SER A 229 0.10 32.19 10.52
N LEU A 230 -0.56 33.36 10.64
CA LEU A 230 -1.53 33.62 11.70
C LEU A 230 -2.71 32.64 11.62
N LYS A 231 -3.33 32.50 10.44
CA LYS A 231 -4.43 31.56 10.22
C LYS A 231 -4.03 30.13 10.54
N TYR A 232 -2.84 29.70 10.13
CA TYR A 232 -2.32 28.37 10.45
C TYR A 232 -2.18 28.16 11.96
N SER A 233 -1.64 29.13 12.70
CA SER A 233 -1.50 29.02 14.15
C SER A 233 -2.84 28.92 14.87
N GLU A 234 -3.87 29.64 14.38
CA GLU A 234 -5.23 29.55 14.90
C GLU A 234 -5.85 28.17 14.65
N TRP A 235 -5.68 27.64 13.44
CA TRP A 235 -6.18 26.31 13.09
C TRP A 235 -5.42 25.18 13.75
N LEU A 236 -4.12 25.33 13.97
CA LEU A 236 -3.31 24.38 14.73
C LEU A 236 -3.83 24.25 16.17
N ARG A 237 -4.13 25.37 16.82
CA ARG A 237 -4.73 25.37 18.17
C ARG A 237 -6.09 24.68 18.19
N LYS A 238 -6.94 24.93 17.18
CA LYS A 238 -8.25 24.28 17.06
C LYS A 238 -8.13 22.78 16.78
N LEU A 239 -7.13 22.36 16.00
CA LEU A 239 -6.85 20.96 15.71
C LEU A 239 -6.42 20.23 16.99
N ASP A 240 -5.51 20.83 17.76
CA ASP A 240 -5.05 20.30 19.04
C ASP A 240 -6.22 20.14 20.04
N GLU A 241 -7.05 21.18 20.17
CA GLU A 241 -8.29 21.12 20.98
C GLU A 241 -9.24 20.02 20.51
N ALA A 242 -9.41 19.84 19.20
CA ALA A 242 -10.28 18.81 18.63
C ALA A 242 -9.79 17.39 18.92
N MET A 243 -8.48 17.17 18.79
CA MET A 243 -7.85 15.86 19.00
C MET A 243 -7.81 15.47 20.47
N ALA A 244 -7.50 16.42 21.36
CA ALA A 244 -7.47 16.19 22.81
C ALA A 244 -8.81 15.74 23.40
N ASN A 245 -9.93 16.11 22.75
CA ASN A 245 -11.26 15.66 23.16
C ASN A 245 -11.47 14.13 23.00
N PHE A 246 -10.65 13.45 22.20
CA PHE A 246 -10.75 12.02 21.94
C PHE A 246 -9.62 11.18 22.59
N GLU A 247 -8.64 11.82 23.23
CA GLU A 247 -7.56 11.14 23.95
C GLU A 247 -7.91 10.82 25.43
N ASN A 248 -9.15 11.08 25.87
CA ASN A 248 -9.67 10.78 27.21
C ASN A 248 -10.59 9.56 27.27
#